data_AF-A0A7Y4U1B8-F1
#
_entry.id   AF-A0A7Y4U1B8-F1
#
_cell.length_a   1.000
_cell.length_b   1.000
_cell.length_c   1.000
_cell.angle_alpha   90.00
_cell.angle_beta   90.00
_cell.angle_gamma   90.00
#
_symmetry.space_group_name_H-M   'P 1'
#
loop_
_entity.id
_entity.type
_entity.pdbx_description
1 polymer ?
#
loop_
_entity_poly.entity_id
_entity_poly.type
_entity_poly.pdbx_seq_one_letter_code
_entity_poly.pdbx_strand_id
1 'polypeptide(L)' 'MLTHPDWQTEAPEYLAGLLPPDHAQRLAHHVTTCAPCATELAELSRVWLLLDSVPREEPAAEVG' A
#
# COMPACT_ATOMS: atom_id res chain seq x y z
N MET A 1 -10.84 -18.67 -15.08
CA MET A 1 -10.69 -17.79 -13.89
C MET A 1 -9.21 -17.54 -13.74
N LEU A 2 -8.75 -16.31 -14.00
CA LEU A 2 -7.37 -15.93 -13.71
C LEU A 2 -7.24 -15.92 -12.18
N THR A 3 -6.35 -16.75 -11.65
CA THR A 3 -5.98 -16.72 -10.23
C THR A 3 -5.43 -15.33 -9.94
N HIS A 4 -6.07 -14.60 -9.02
CA HIS A 4 -5.51 -13.33 -8.57
C HIS A 4 -4.23 -13.67 -7.78
N PRO A 5 -3.07 -13.08 -8.13
CA PRO A 5 -1.88 -13.17 -7.26
C PRO A 5 -2.24 -12.61 -5.87
N ASP A 6 -1.49 -13.00 -4.84
CA ASP A 6 -1.68 -12.52 -3.45
C ASP A 6 -1.20 -11.06 -3.31
N TRP A 7 -1.78 -10.19 -4.11
CA TRP A 7 -1.46 -8.77 -4.23
C TRP A 7 -1.86 -8.03 -2.96
N GLN A 8 -2.86 -8.53 -2.22
CA GLN A 8 -3.32 -7.94 -0.96
C GLN A 8 -2.23 -8.03 0.13
N THR A 9 -1.47 -9.12 0.15
CA THR A 9 -0.33 -9.27 1.08
C THR A 9 0.81 -8.32 0.72
N GLU A 10 1.04 -8.05 -0.56
CA GLU A 10 2.10 -7.14 -1.04
C GLU A 10 1.69 -5.66 -1.04
N ALA A 11 0.38 -5.34 -0.95
CA ALA A 11 -0.14 -3.98 -1.06
C ALA A 11 0.41 -2.99 -0.02
N PRO A 12 0.58 -3.33 1.27
CA PRO A 12 1.13 -2.39 2.25
C PRO A 12 2.57 -1.97 1.92
N GLU A 13 3.42 -2.93 1.57
CA GLU A 13 4.82 -2.68 1.20
C GLU A 13 4.92 -1.92 -0.12
N TYR A 14 4.00 -2.19 -1.06
CA TYR A 14 3.90 -1.43 -2.30
C TYR A 14 3.54 0.04 -2.05
N LEU A 15 2.53 0.31 -1.22
CA LEU A 15 2.10 1.67 -0.87
C LEU A 15 3.16 2.41 -0.05
N ALA A 16 3.92 1.69 0.77
CA ALA A 16 5.07 2.23 1.51
C ALA A 16 6.31 2.46 0.62
N GLY A 17 6.32 2.00 -0.64
CA GLY A 17 7.50 2.05 -1.52
C GLY A 17 8.65 1.13 -1.10
N LEU A 18 8.35 0.08 -0.32
CA LEU A 18 9.32 -0.88 0.22
C LEU A 18 9.40 -2.19 -0.55
N LEU A 19 8.43 -2.44 -1.44
CA LEU A 19 8.36 -3.68 -2.21
C LEU A 19 9.51 -3.76 -3.25
N PRO A 20 10.17 -4.93 -3.42
CA PRO A 20 11.23 -5.09 -4.43
C PRO A 20 10.76 -4.70 -5.84
N PRO A 21 11.64 -4.13 -6.71
CA PRO A 21 11.23 -3.62 -8.02
C PRO A 21 10.46 -4.61 -8.89
N ASP A 22 10.89 -5.87 -8.93
CA ASP A 22 10.23 -6.91 -9.71
C ASP A 22 8.81 -7.22 -9.19
N HIS A 23 8.61 -7.15 -7.87
CA HIS A 23 7.32 -7.38 -7.23
C HIS A 23 6.39 -6.18 -7.46
N ALA A 24 6.92 -4.96 -7.27
CA ALA A 24 6.19 -3.73 -7.55
C ALA A 24 5.73 -3.65 -9.02
N GLN A 25 6.57 -4.05 -9.97
CA GLN A 25 6.21 -4.07 -11.38
C GLN A 25 5.12 -5.11 -11.69
N ARG A 26 5.17 -6.29 -11.08
CA ARG A 26 4.11 -7.31 -11.23
C ARG A 26 2.78 -6.84 -10.63
N LEU A 27 2.81 -6.23 -9.45
CA LEU A 27 1.62 -5.70 -8.80
C LEU A 27 1.00 -4.57 -9.64
N ALA A 28 1.83 -3.62 -10.10
CA ALA A 28 1.42 -2.53 -10.97
C ALA A 28 0.80 -3.08 -12.27
N HIS A 29 1.42 -4.07 -12.90
CA HIS A 29 0.87 -4.72 -14.08
C HIS A 29 -0.50 -5.37 -13.79
N HIS A 30 -0.62 -6.10 -12.68
CA HIS A 30 -1.89 -6.73 -12.30
C HIS A 30 -3.00 -5.69 -12.13
N VAL A 31 -2.78 -4.64 -11.34
CA VAL A 31 -3.82 -3.63 -11.09
C VAL A 31 -4.16 -2.80 -12.32
N THR A 32 -3.24 -2.63 -13.28
CA THR A 32 -3.59 -2.00 -14.57
C THR A 32 -4.47 -2.87 -15.47
N THR A 33 -4.46 -4.18 -15.28
CA THR A 33 -5.21 -5.15 -16.11
C THR A 33 -6.45 -5.72 -15.41
N CYS A 34 -6.61 -5.46 -14.10
CA CYS A 34 -7.68 -5.99 -13.28
C CYS A 34 -8.46 -4.86 -12.58
N ALA A 35 -9.60 -4.46 -13.16
CA ALA A 35 -10.41 -3.35 -12.63
C ALA A 35 -10.88 -3.52 -11.17
N PRO A 36 -11.27 -4.72 -10.69
CA PRO A 36 -11.58 -4.93 -9.28
C PRO A 36 -10.40 -4.62 -8.36
N CYS A 37 -9.22 -5.16 -8.66
CA CYS A 37 -8.02 -4.96 -7.85
C CYS A 37 -7.49 -3.52 -7.95
N ALA A 38 -7.64 -2.86 -9.10
CA ALA A 38 -7.37 -1.44 -9.26
C ALA A 38 -8.22 -0.58 -8.31
N THR A 39 -9.51 -0.89 -8.23
CA THR A 39 -10.46 -0.18 -7.37
C THR A 39 -10.10 -0.36 -5.90
N GLU A 40 -9.82 -1.61 -5.49
CA GLU A 40 -9.46 -1.92 -4.11
C GLU A 40 -8.12 -1.27 -3.69
N LEU A 41 -7.09 -1.36 -4.54
CA LEU A 41 -5.82 -0.68 -4.28
C LEU A 41 -5.98 0.85 -4.21
N ALA A 42 -6.85 1.43 -5.05
CA ALA A 42 -7.13 2.86 -4.99
C ALA A 42 -7.78 3.27 -3.64
N GLU A 43 -8.73 2.49 -3.12
CA GLU A 43 -9.30 2.74 -1.79
C GLU A 43 -8.26 2.60 -0.67
N LEU A 44 -7.41 1.57 -0.72
CA LEU A 44 -6.30 1.41 0.23
C LEU A 44 -5.31 2.58 0.18
N SER A 45 -4.98 3.05 -1.03
CA SER A 45 -4.06 4.18 -1.21
C SER A 45 -4.58 5.47 -0.59
N ARG A 46 -5.90 5.72 -0.63
CA ARG A 46 -6.53 6.87 0.04
C ARG A 46 -6.39 6.78 1.55
N VAL A 47 -6.63 5.61 2.14
CA VAL A 47 -6.46 5.41 3.59
C VAL A 47 -4.99 5.58 3.98
N TRP A 48 -4.06 5.08 3.18
CA TRP A 48 -2.63 5.23 3.41
C TRP A 48 -2.18 6.70 3.42
N LEU A 49 -2.63 7.49 2.44
CA LEU A 49 -2.36 8.93 2.37
C LEU A 49 -2.93 9.68 3.59
N LEU A 50 -4.10 9.27 4.09
CA LEU A 50 -4.67 9.85 5.31
C LEU A 50 -3.80 9.52 6.53
N LEU A 51 -3.32 8.29 6.66
CA LEU A 51 -2.43 7.90 7.77
C LEU A 51 -1.10 8.65 7.72
N ASP A 52 -0.52 8.87 6.53
CA ASP A 52 0.71 9.65 6.35
C ASP A 52 0.53 11.13 6.75
N SER A 53 -0.69 11.65 6.65
CA SER A 53 -1.01 13.02 7.09
C SER A 53 -1.15 13.18 8.61
N VAL A 54 -1.20 12.08 9.37
CA VAL A 54 -1.31 12.13 10.83
C VAL A 54 0.05 12.55 11.42
N PRO A 55 0.10 13.66 12.18
CA PRO A 55 1.34 14.07 12.83
C PRO A 55 1.87 12.95 13.73
N ARG A 56 3.16 12.66 13.60
CA ARG A 56 3.81 11.71 14.50
C ARG A 56 3.84 12.30 15.90
N GLU A 57 3.24 11.62 16.86
CA GLU A 57 3.32 12.01 18.25
C GLU A 57 4.77 11.83 18.74
N GLU A 58 5.40 12.93 19.18
CA GLU A 58 6.70 12.84 19.83
C GLU A 58 6.50 12.37 21.27
N PRO A 59 7.29 11.41 21.77
CA PRO A 59 7.19 10.99 23.15
C PRO A 59 7.44 12.21 24.05
N ALA A 60 6.51 12.47 24.96
CA ALA A 60 6.66 13.57 25.91
C ALA A 60 7.97 13.38 26.67
N ALA A 61 8.86 14.38 26.60
CA ALA A 61 10.09 14.36 27.36
C ALA A 61 9.73 14.25 28.85
N GLU A 62 10.14 13.15 29.48
CA GLU A 62 9.98 12.95 30.92
C GLU A 62 10.70 14.11 31.63
N VAL A 63 9.92 15.01 32.22
CA VAL A 63 10.45 16.08 33.07
C VAL A 63 10.91 15.46 34.38
N GLY A 64 12.23 15.30 34.51
CA GLY A 64 12.91 14.92 35.76
C GLY A 64 13.10 16.11 36.70
#